data_AF-A0A6N8G7F9-F1
#
_entry.id   AF-A0A6N8G7F9-F1
#
_cell.length_a   1.000
_cell.length_b   1.000
_cell.length_c   1.000
_cell.angle_alpha   90.00
_cell.angle_beta   90.00
_cell.angle_gamma   90.00
#
_symmetry.space_group_name_H-M   'P 1'
#
loop_
_entity.id
_entity.type
_entity.pdbx_description
1 polymer ?
#
loop_
_entity_poly.entity_id
_entity_poly.type
_entity_poly.pdbx_seq_one_letter_code
_entity_poly.pdbx_strand_id
1 'polypeptide(L)'
;MAGKTISAYTDAQTASRVADLARLEQRPPAQIAGMALKFFVGLPKEARDALRQIEALGSPDDLEETQREIARALLHIQYKVAQRQILKHAKVENLNQIATEDDILSAAVKLTQ
;
A
#
# COMPACT_ATOMS: atom_id res chain seq x y z
N MET A 1 4.30 21.69 0.71
CA MET A 1 5.59 21.76 -0.04
C MET A 1 5.26 22.00 -1.50
N ALA A 2 5.93 22.94 -2.15
CA ALA A 2 5.72 23.17 -3.59
C ALA A 2 6.10 21.90 -4.36
N GLY A 3 5.13 21.32 -5.06
CA GLY A 3 5.37 20.16 -5.92
C GLY A 3 6.24 20.57 -7.11
N LYS A 4 7.15 19.68 -7.54
CA LYS A 4 7.83 19.81 -8.82
C LYS A 4 7.03 19.06 -9.88
N THR A 5 6.74 19.73 -10.99
CA THR A 5 6.06 19.10 -12.13
C THR A 5 7.06 18.29 -12.95
N ILE A 6 6.72 17.02 -13.21
CA ILE A 6 7.43 16.16 -14.15
C ILE A 6 6.46 15.90 -15.30
N SER A 7 6.86 16.21 -16.53
CA SER A 7 6.12 15.84 -17.74
C SER A 7 6.74 14.57 -18.34
N ALA A 8 5.88 13.67 -18.82
CA ALA A 8 6.29 12.45 -19.50
C ALA A 8 5.32 12.17 -20.65
N TYR A 9 5.83 11.62 -21.74
CA TYR A 9 5.02 11.11 -22.84
C TYR A 9 4.48 9.73 -22.46
N THR A 10 3.20 9.48 -22.79
CA THR A 10 2.54 8.19 -22.57
C THR A 10 1.57 7.93 -23.71
N ASP A 11 1.25 6.66 -23.96
CA ASP A 11 0.21 6.30 -24.93
C ASP A 11 -1.20 6.72 -24.45
N ALA A 12 -2.14 6.76 -25.41
CA ALA A 12 -3.52 7.17 -25.16
C ALA A 12 -4.28 6.25 -24.21
N GLN A 13 -3.97 4.95 -24.21
CA GLN A 13 -4.63 3.98 -23.34
C GLN A 13 -4.25 4.21 -21.88
N THR A 14 -2.96 4.39 -21.60
CA THR A 14 -2.43 4.73 -20.28
C THR A 14 -2.97 6.09 -19.81
N ALA A 15 -3.03 7.09 -20.69
CA ALA A 15 -3.63 8.39 -20.36
C ALA A 15 -5.10 8.27 -19.96
N SER A 16 -5.90 7.46 -20.69
CA SER A 16 -7.30 7.19 -20.34
C SER A 16 -7.41 6.51 -18.97
N ARG A 17 -6.61 5.46 -18.71
CA ARG A 17 -6.63 4.75 -17.42
C ARG A 17 -6.31 5.67 -16.25
N VAL A 18 -5.36 6.60 -16.41
CA VAL A 18 -5.06 7.60 -15.37
C VAL A 18 -6.25 8.52 -15.12
N ALA A 19 -6.94 8.98 -16.18
CA ALA A 19 -8.12 9.83 -16.05
C ALA A 19 -9.30 9.10 -15.37
N ASP A 20 -9.49 7.82 -15.68
CA ASP A 20 -10.55 7.00 -15.11
C ASP A 20 -10.30 6.73 -13.61
N LEU A 21 -9.06 6.36 -13.24
CA LEU A 21 -8.67 6.18 -11.83
C LEU A 21 -8.79 7.49 -11.04
N ALA A 22 -8.38 8.61 -11.63
CA ALA A 22 -8.51 9.93 -11.02
C ALA A 22 -9.97 10.26 -10.69
N ARG A 23 -10.90 9.96 -11.60
CA ARG A 23 -12.33 10.14 -11.38
C ARG A 23 -12.86 9.22 -10.29
N LEU A 24 -12.52 7.94 -10.34
CA LEU A 24 -12.96 6.93 -9.37
C LEU A 24 -12.51 7.27 -7.95
N GLU A 25 -11.25 7.68 -7.80
CA GLU A 25 -10.65 7.99 -6.49
C GLU A 25 -10.89 9.44 -6.04
N GLN A 26 -11.62 10.25 -6.83
CA GLN A 26 -11.85 11.68 -6.58
C GLN A 26 -10.54 12.47 -6.37
N ARG A 27 -9.54 12.20 -7.22
CA ARG A 27 -8.20 12.82 -7.15
C ARG A 27 -7.85 13.51 -8.47
N PRO A 28 -6.99 14.54 -8.47
CA PRO A 28 -6.44 15.09 -9.69
C PRO A 28 -5.61 14.04 -10.47
N PRO A 29 -5.67 13.98 -11.81
CA PRO A 29 -4.85 13.06 -12.61
C PRO A 29 -3.35 13.16 -12.34
N ALA A 30 -2.85 14.38 -12.10
CA ALA A 30 -1.45 14.63 -11.74
C ALA A 30 -1.05 13.92 -10.43
N GLN A 31 -1.98 13.73 -9.49
CA GLN A 31 -1.73 13.01 -8.25
C GLN A 31 -1.64 11.50 -8.50
N ILE A 32 -2.52 10.93 -9.34
CA ILE A 32 -2.44 9.52 -9.76
C ILE A 32 -1.10 9.26 -10.46
N ALA A 33 -0.73 10.09 -11.44
CA ALA A 33 0.54 10.00 -12.14
C ALA A 33 1.73 10.12 -11.18
N GLY A 34 1.68 11.06 -10.23
CA GLY A 34 2.71 11.23 -9.21
C GLY A 34 2.86 10.01 -8.30
N MET A 35 1.76 9.35 -7.90
CA MET A 35 1.80 8.12 -7.10
C MET A 35 2.40 6.96 -7.89
N ALA A 36 1.99 6.78 -9.16
CA ALA A 36 2.54 5.74 -10.03
C ALA A 36 4.04 5.93 -10.26
N LEU A 37 4.48 7.16 -10.56
CA LEU A 37 5.90 7.50 -10.70
C LEU A 37 6.67 7.22 -9.40
N LYS A 38 6.15 7.69 -8.26
CA LYS A 38 6.78 7.47 -6.95
C LYS A 38 6.94 5.98 -6.63
N PHE A 39 5.93 5.17 -6.94
CA PHE A 39 5.99 3.72 -6.78
C PHE A 39 7.10 3.13 -7.64
N PHE A 40 7.09 3.41 -8.95
CA PHE A 40 8.06 2.84 -9.90
C PHE A 40 9.51 3.23 -9.58
N VAL A 41 9.79 4.51 -9.27
CA VAL A 41 11.15 4.95 -8.93
C VAL A 41 11.61 4.42 -7.57
N GLY A 42 10.67 4.04 -6.69
CA GLY A 42 10.98 3.45 -5.38
C GLY A 42 11.32 1.96 -5.43
N LEU A 43 11.06 1.27 -6.55
CA LEU A 43 11.42 -0.14 -6.72
C LEU A 43 12.96 -0.35 -6.73
N PRO A 44 13.49 -1.49 -6.28
CA PRO A 44 14.88 -1.84 -6.49
C PRO A 44 15.19 -2.06 -7.99
N LYS A 45 16.46 -1.99 -8.38
CA LYS A 45 16.86 -2.10 -9.79
C LYS A 45 16.41 -3.44 -10.39
N GLU A 46 16.58 -4.50 -9.62
CA GLU A 46 16.25 -5.87 -9.97
C GLU A 46 14.76 -6.02 -10.31
N ALA A 47 13.88 -5.38 -9.52
CA ALA A 47 12.44 -5.40 -9.79
C ALA A 47 12.07 -4.62 -11.06
N ARG A 48 12.71 -3.47 -11.32
CA ARG A 48 12.48 -2.73 -12.57
C ARG A 48 12.99 -3.49 -13.79
N ASP A 49 14.15 -4.14 -13.68
CA ASP A 49 14.70 -4.94 -14.76
C ASP A 49 13.81 -6.15 -15.05
N ALA A 50 13.33 -6.85 -14.02
CA ALA A 50 12.39 -7.96 -14.16
C ALA A 50 11.08 -7.53 -14.80
N LEU A 51 10.49 -6.40 -14.37
CA LEU A 51 9.26 -5.87 -14.97
C LEU A 51 9.44 -5.58 -16.47
N ARG A 52 10.57 -4.95 -16.85
CA ARG A 52 10.89 -4.70 -18.27
C ARG A 52 11.05 -5.99 -19.08
N GLN A 53 11.64 -7.04 -18.49
CA GLN A 53 11.76 -8.34 -19.15
C GLN A 53 10.39 -9.00 -19.36
N ILE A 54 9.51 -8.93 -18.36
CA ILE A 54 8.13 -9.43 -18.48
C ILE A 54 7.38 -8.65 -19.57
N GLU A 55 7.50 -7.32 -19.62
CA GLU A 55 6.85 -6.51 -20.65
C GLU A 55 7.37 -6.81 -22.07
N ALA A 56 8.66 -7.14 -22.22
CA ALA A 56 9.27 -7.37 -23.51
C ALA A 56 9.09 -8.81 -24.04
N LEU A 57 9.00 -9.80 -23.14
CA LEU A 57 9.02 -11.23 -23.49
C LEU A 57 7.74 -11.98 -23.08
N GLY A 58 6.99 -11.44 -22.13
CA GLY A 58 5.80 -12.07 -21.56
C GLY A 58 4.56 -11.88 -22.41
N SER A 59 3.57 -12.74 -22.16
CA SER A 59 2.23 -12.61 -22.69
C SER A 59 1.40 -11.60 -21.87
N PRO A 60 0.24 -11.15 -22.39
CA PRO A 60 -0.71 -10.38 -21.60
C PRO A 60 -1.12 -11.07 -20.28
N ASP A 61 -1.23 -12.40 -20.29
CA ASP A 61 -1.57 -13.21 -19.12
C ASP A 61 -0.46 -13.17 -18.06
N ASP A 62 0.81 -13.18 -18.48
CA ASP A 62 1.97 -13.06 -17.57
C ASP A 62 1.98 -11.68 -16.88
N LEU A 63 1.60 -10.63 -17.61
CA LEU A 63 1.48 -9.29 -17.05
C LEU A 63 0.31 -9.20 -16.05
N GLU A 64 -0.83 -9.84 -16.34
CA GLU A 64 -1.96 -9.90 -15.42
C GLU A 64 -1.60 -10.68 -14.15
N GLU A 65 -0.94 -11.83 -14.27
CA GLU A 65 -0.50 -12.61 -13.11
C GLU A 65 0.52 -11.82 -12.28
N THR A 66 1.43 -11.09 -12.93
CA THR A 66 2.36 -10.18 -12.25
C THR A 66 1.60 -9.12 -11.43
N GLN A 67 0.55 -8.52 -11.99
CA GLN A 67 -0.26 -7.54 -11.26
C GLN A 67 -0.97 -8.15 -10.05
N ARG A 68 -1.48 -9.39 -10.18
CA ARG A 68 -2.11 -10.12 -9.07
C ARG A 68 -1.10 -10.44 -7.96
N GLU A 69 0.11 -10.84 -8.30
CA GLU A 69 1.17 -11.09 -7.32
C GLU A 69 1.62 -9.82 -6.60
N ILE A 70 1.74 -8.70 -7.32
CA ILE A 70 2.01 -7.40 -6.70
C ILE A 70 0.90 -7.04 -5.70
N ALA A 71 -0.37 -7.22 -6.07
CA ALA A 71 -1.50 -6.97 -5.18
C ALA A 71 -1.44 -7.86 -3.92
N ARG A 72 -1.17 -9.16 -4.07
CA ARG A 72 -0.99 -10.10 -2.94
C ARG A 72 0.10 -9.62 -1.99
N ALA A 73 1.26 -9.24 -2.51
CA ALA A 73 2.38 -8.74 -1.71
C ALA A 73 2.01 -7.46 -0.96
N LEU A 74 1.35 -6.50 -1.62
CA LEU A 74 0.93 -5.25 -1.00
C LEU A 74 -0.08 -5.48 0.13
N LEU A 75 -1.10 -6.32 -0.08
CA LEU A 75 -2.11 -6.64 0.93
C LEU A 75 -1.49 -7.33 2.15
N HIS A 76 -0.54 -8.24 1.94
CA HIS A 76 0.18 -8.90 3.03
C HIS A 76 0.97 -7.90 3.89
N ILE A 77 1.68 -6.97 3.25
CA ILE A 77 2.42 -5.93 3.96
C ILE A 77 1.47 -4.96 4.67
N GLN A 78 0.35 -4.58 4.03
CA GLN A 78 -0.69 -3.76 4.65
C GLN A 78 -1.23 -4.41 5.93
N TYR A 79 -1.55 -5.71 5.88
CA TYR A 79 -1.98 -6.47 7.06
C TYR A 79 -0.94 -6.42 8.19
N LYS A 80 0.34 -6.67 7.88
CA LYS A 80 1.43 -6.56 8.88
C LYS A 80 1.60 -5.16 9.45
N VAL A 81 1.38 -4.12 8.65
CA VAL A 81 1.41 -2.72 9.13
C VAL A 81 0.24 -2.48 10.10
N ALA A 82 -0.98 -2.87 9.74
CA ALA A 82 -2.16 -2.74 10.58
C ALA A 82 -1.99 -3.51 11.90
N GLN A 83 -1.52 -4.76 11.85
CA GLN A 83 -1.25 -5.57 13.04
C GLN A 83 -0.25 -4.89 13.99
N ARG A 84 0.85 -4.34 13.47
CA ARG A 84 1.84 -3.61 14.29
C ARG A 84 1.24 -2.35 14.91
N GLN A 85 0.38 -1.63 14.19
CA GLN A 85 -0.31 -0.47 14.72
C GLN A 85 -1.27 -0.87 15.85
N ILE A 86 -2.09 -1.90 15.68
CA ILE A 86 -3.00 -2.40 16.72
C ILE A 86 -2.21 -2.80 17.97
N LEU A 87 -1.15 -3.60 17.83
CA LEU A 87 -0.31 -4.00 18.96
C LEU A 87 0.36 -2.82 19.66
N LYS A 88 0.77 -1.79 18.91
CA LYS A 88 1.35 -0.57 19.48
C LYS A 88 0.33 0.19 20.33
N HIS A 89 -0.93 0.29 19.91
CA HIS A 89 -1.98 0.96 20.68
C HIS A 89 -2.44 0.10 21.87
N ALA A 90 -2.63 -1.21 21.66
CA ALA A 90 -3.03 -2.15 22.72
C ALA A 90 -2.01 -2.27 23.86
N LYS A 91 -0.70 -2.16 23.56
CA LYS A 91 0.36 -2.13 24.60
C LYS A 91 0.40 -0.82 25.39
N VAL A 92 -0.11 0.29 24.85
CA VAL A 92 -0.12 1.59 25.54
C VAL A 92 -1.27 1.68 26.54
N GLU A 93 -2.41 1.02 26.28
CA GLU A 93 -3.57 1.07 27.18
C GLU A 93 -3.51 0.06 28.32
N ASN A 94 -2.78 -1.06 28.20
CA ASN A 94 -2.91 -2.19 29.15
C ASN A 94 -1.65 -2.57 29.96
N LEU A 95 -0.56 -1.80 29.93
CA LEU A 95 0.68 -2.21 30.63
C LEU A 95 1.17 -1.26 31.73
N ASN A 96 0.59 -0.06 31.87
CA ASN A 96 0.98 0.86 32.95
C ASN A 96 0.13 0.74 34.22
N GLN A 97 -0.83 -0.19 34.27
CA GLN A 97 -1.75 -0.34 35.42
C GLN A 97 -2.01 -1.78 35.86
N ILE A 98 -1.28 -2.77 35.34
CA ILE A 98 -1.47 -4.16 35.73
C ILE A 98 -0.18 -4.65 36.38
N ALA A 99 -0.05 -4.38 37.68
CA ALA A 99 1.09 -4.84 38.48
C ALA A 99 0.78 -6.15 39.22
N THR A 100 -0.51 -6.49 39.37
CA THR A 100 -0.98 -7.58 40.22
C THR A 100 -2.10 -8.40 39.57
N GLU A 101 -2.28 -9.66 40.02
CA GLU A 101 -3.32 -10.57 39.51
C GLU A 101 -4.75 -9.99 39.63
N ASP A 102 -5.00 -9.18 40.66
CA ASP A 102 -6.28 -8.48 40.84
C ASP A 102 -6.57 -7.45 39.74
N ASP A 103 -5.53 -6.82 39.17
CA ASP A 103 -5.70 -5.84 38.09
C ASP A 103 -6.10 -6.52 36.77
N ILE A 104 -5.57 -7.73 36.53
CA ILE A 104 -5.93 -8.56 35.37
C ILE A 104 -7.40 -8.96 35.46
N LEU A 105 -7.85 -9.40 36.65
CA LEU A 105 -9.23 -9.81 36.87
C LEU A 105 -10.21 -8.64 36.72
N SER A 106 -9.84 -7.46 37.23
CA SER A 106 -10.66 -6.24 37.14
C SER A 106 -10.79 -5.72 35.69
N ALA A 107 -9.70 -5.78 34.92
CA ALA A 107 -9.71 -5.38 33.51
C ALA A 107 -10.60 -6.30 32.65
N ALA A 108 -10.58 -7.61 32.93
CA ALA A 108 -11.39 -8.59 32.22
C ALA A 108 -12.90 -8.37 32.42
N VAL A 109 -13.34 -8.03 33.64
CA VAL A 109 -14.75 -7.76 33.95
C VAL A 109 -15.28 -6.52 33.22
N LYS A 110 -14.45 -5.48 33.09
CA LYS A 110 -14.82 -4.23 32.39
C LYS A 110 -15.00 -4.40 30.88
N LEU A 111 -14.40 -5.42 30.28
CA LEU A 111 -14.50 -5.69 28.84
C LEU A 111 -15.75 -6.51 28.45
N THR A 112 -16.47 -7.06 29.44
CA THR A 112 -17.65 -7.92 29.24
C THR A 112 -18.98 -7.28 29.67
N GLN A 113 -18.98 -6.02 30.09
CA GLN A 113 -20.17 -5.19 30.29
C GLN A 113 -20.34 -4.22 29.13
#